data_AF-A0A5C7ZDE0-F1
#
_entry.id   AF-A0A5C7ZDE0-F1
#
_cell.length_a   1.000
_cell.length_b   1.000
_cell.length_c   1.000
_cell.angle_alpha   90.00
_cell.angle_beta   90.00
_cell.angle_gamma   90.00
#
_symmetry.space_group_name_H-M   'P 1'
#
loop_
_entity.id
_entity.type
_entity.pdbx_description
1 polymer ?
#
loop_
_entity_poly.entity_id
_entity_poly.type
_entity_poly.pdbx_seq_one_letter_code
_entity_poly.pdbx_strand_id
1 'polypeptide(L)'
;MNAVVKNHSSGDFKVADLNLADWGRKEIEIAEQEMPGLMSIRKKYAASAPLKGVRVTGSLHMTIQTAVLIETLKDLGADVRWASCNIFSTQDHAAAAIAKSGTPVFASKGETLEEYWD
;
A
#
# COMPACT_ATOMS: atom_id res chain seq x y z
N MET A 1 -24.24 -9.97 -5.44
CA MET A 1 -23.09 -10.51 -4.68
C MET A 1 -22.60 -9.40 -3.77
N ASN A 2 -22.97 -9.42 -2.49
CA ASN A 2 -22.55 -8.39 -1.54
C ASN A 2 -21.22 -8.82 -0.94
N ALA A 3 -20.16 -8.07 -1.20
CA ALA A 3 -18.86 -8.33 -0.63
C ALA A 3 -18.92 -8.04 0.88
N VAL A 4 -18.95 -9.11 1.67
CA VAL A 4 -18.92 -9.11 3.13
C VAL A 4 -17.60 -8.49 3.61
N VAL A 5 -17.68 -7.61 4.59
CA VAL A 5 -16.51 -7.03 5.26
C VAL A 5 -15.82 -8.15 6.05
N LYS A 6 -14.66 -8.61 5.58
CA LYS A 6 -13.78 -9.46 6.38
C LYS A 6 -12.86 -8.54 7.18
N ASN A 7 -12.89 -8.67 8.50
CA ASN A 7 -11.85 -8.06 9.35
C ASN A 7 -10.52 -8.76 9.02
N HIS A 8 -9.53 -8.00 8.56
CA HIS A 8 -8.22 -8.54 8.19
C HIS A 8 -7.50 -9.10 9.44
N SER A 9 -7.26 -10.41 9.47
CA SER A 9 -6.44 -11.06 10.48
C SER A 9 -4.96 -10.72 10.29
N SER A 10 -4.15 -10.86 11.35
CA SER A 10 -2.69 -10.87 11.22
C SER A 10 -2.28 -11.93 10.19
N GLY A 11 -1.74 -11.50 9.05
CA GLY A 11 -1.30 -12.39 7.97
C GLY A 11 -2.02 -12.25 6.61
N ASP A 12 -2.89 -11.26 6.41
CA ASP A 12 -3.49 -10.99 5.09
C ASP A 12 -2.57 -10.14 4.19
N PHE A 13 -1.37 -10.64 3.92
CA PHE A 13 -0.38 -10.05 3.01
C PHE A 13 0.62 -11.14 2.53
N LYS A 14 1.27 -10.92 1.38
CA LYS A 14 2.40 -11.71 0.88
C LYS A 14 3.48 -10.76 0.37
N VAL A 15 4.58 -10.67 1.10
CA VAL A 15 5.74 -9.80 0.79
C VAL A 15 7.03 -10.60 0.98
N ALA A 16 8.14 -10.16 0.37
CA ALA A 16 9.40 -10.90 0.40
C ALA A 16 9.99 -11.05 1.83
N ASP A 17 10.09 -9.95 2.59
CA ASP A 17 10.64 -9.94 3.95
C ASP A 17 10.06 -8.79 4.77
N LEU A 18 9.32 -9.12 5.84
CA LEU A 18 8.70 -8.12 6.72
C LEU A 18 9.73 -7.35 7.58
N ASN A 19 10.95 -7.88 7.76
CA ASN A 19 12.01 -7.19 8.51
C ASN A 19 12.51 -5.93 7.80
N LEU A 20 12.23 -5.77 6.51
CA LEU A 20 12.59 -4.58 5.74
C LEU A 20 11.70 -3.37 6.02
N ALA A 21 10.62 -3.55 6.79
CA ALA A 21 9.60 -2.51 6.99
C ALA A 21 10.15 -1.22 7.64
N ASP A 22 11.11 -1.32 8.56
CA ASP A 22 11.68 -0.14 9.22
C ASP A 22 12.56 0.68 8.27
N TRP A 23 13.22 0.02 7.31
CA TRP A 23 13.92 0.72 6.22
C TRP A 23 12.90 1.37 5.28
N GLY A 24 11.86 0.63 4.87
CA GLY A 24 10.82 1.17 4.02
C GLY A 24 10.10 2.37 4.62
N ARG A 25 9.85 2.36 5.94
CA ARG A 25 9.27 3.52 6.65
C ARG A 25 10.14 4.77 6.51
N LYS A 26 11.46 4.65 6.70
CA LYS A 26 12.39 5.78 6.55
C LYS A 26 12.38 6.34 5.13
N GLU A 27 12.33 5.49 4.11
CA GLU A 27 12.26 5.95 2.72
C GLU A 27 10.91 6.58 2.37
N ILE A 28 9.81 6.07 2.92
CA ILE A 28 8.49 6.70 2.80
C ILE A 28 8.50 8.11 3.40
N GLU A 29 9.05 8.28 4.60
CA GLU A 29 9.15 9.59 5.26
C GLU A 29 9.96 10.61 4.43
N ILE A 30 11.03 10.15 3.75
CA ILE A 30 11.80 10.97 2.81
C ILE A 30 10.94 11.31 1.58
N ALA A 31 10.26 10.32 1.00
CA ALA A 31 9.43 10.51 -0.18
C ALA A 31 8.24 11.45 0.05
N GLU A 32 7.68 11.49 1.26
CA GLU A 32 6.64 12.46 1.62
C GLU A 32 7.09 13.91 1.45
N GLN A 33 8.38 14.21 1.71
CA GLN A 33 8.95 15.55 1.49
C GLN A 33 9.01 15.91 -0.01
N GLU A 34 9.21 14.92 -0.88
CA GLU A 34 9.30 15.07 -2.33
C GLU A 34 7.94 14.93 -3.04
N MET A 35 6.85 14.68 -2.30
CA MET A 35 5.49 14.50 -2.84
C MET A 35 4.49 15.51 -2.28
N PRO A 36 4.75 16.83 -2.40
CA PRO A 36 3.94 17.88 -1.76
C PRO A 36 2.47 17.90 -2.23
N GLY A 37 2.20 17.43 -3.45
CA GLY A 37 0.85 17.31 -3.97
C GLY A 37 -0.02 16.34 -3.16
N LEU A 38 0.50 15.13 -2.87
CA LEU A 38 -0.20 14.14 -2.05
C LEU A 38 -0.32 14.61 -0.59
N MET A 39 0.72 15.24 -0.05
CA MET A 39 0.70 15.75 1.33
C MET A 39 -0.33 16.87 1.51
N SER A 40 -0.46 17.74 0.50
CA SER A 40 -1.51 18.77 0.48
C SER A 40 -2.91 18.16 0.45
N ILE A 41 -3.12 17.09 -0.35
CA ILE A 41 -4.40 16.36 -0.40
C ILE A 41 -4.73 15.74 0.96
N ARG A 42 -3.77 15.05 1.60
CA ARG A 42 -3.95 14.48 2.94
C ARG A 42 -4.35 15.57 3.94
N LYS A 43 -3.57 16.66 4.02
CA LYS A 43 -3.83 17.77 4.94
C LYS A 43 -5.21 18.39 4.74
N LYS A 44 -5.65 18.53 3.49
CA LYS A 44 -6.93 19.18 3.15
C LYS A 44 -8.14 18.30 3.46
N TYR A 45 -8.06 16.99 3.26
CA TYR A 45 -9.25 16.14 3.20
C TYR A 45 -9.28 14.98 4.20
N ALA A 46 -8.19 14.70 4.94
CA ALA A 46 -8.19 13.62 5.94
C ALA A 46 -9.31 13.78 6.98
N ALA A 47 -9.54 15.00 7.47
CA ALA A 47 -10.58 15.28 8.46
C ALA A 47 -12.02 15.01 7.96
N SER A 48 -12.28 15.21 6.66
CA SER A 48 -13.59 14.93 6.07
C SER A 48 -13.73 13.49 5.60
N ALA A 49 -12.65 12.70 5.57
CA ALA A 49 -12.59 11.30 5.17
C ALA A 49 -13.48 10.99 3.94
N PRO A 50 -13.25 11.65 2.78
CA PRO A 50 -14.16 11.58 1.63
C PRO A 50 -14.25 10.18 1.01
N LEU A 51 -13.27 9.31 1.28
CA LEU A 51 -13.26 7.92 0.81
C LEU A 51 -13.78 6.93 1.85
N LYS A 52 -14.39 7.39 2.94
CA LYS A 52 -14.97 6.51 3.96
C LYS A 52 -15.95 5.51 3.36
N GLY A 53 -15.68 4.23 3.56
CA GLY A 53 -16.50 3.12 3.04
C GLY A 53 -16.21 2.74 1.59
N VAL A 54 -15.29 3.44 0.92
CA VAL A 54 -14.80 3.08 -0.42
C VAL A 54 -13.75 1.99 -0.28
N ARG A 55 -13.86 0.94 -1.11
CA ARG A 55 -12.87 -0.12 -1.22
C ARG A 55 -12.05 0.07 -2.49
N VAL A 56 -10.73 0.09 -2.36
CA VAL A 56 -9.80 0.33 -3.46
C VAL A 56 -8.84 -0.86 -3.58
N THR A 57 -8.86 -1.51 -4.74
CA THR A 57 -7.80 -2.45 -5.14
C THR A 57 -6.88 -1.73 -6.12
N GLY A 58 -5.59 -1.65 -5.80
CA GLY A 58 -4.59 -1.05 -6.67
C GLY A 58 -3.64 -2.09 -7.29
N SER A 59 -3.22 -1.82 -8.52
CA SER A 59 -2.24 -2.60 -9.28
C SER A 59 -1.26 -1.64 -9.96
N LEU A 60 -0.66 -0.73 -9.21
CA LEU A 60 0.48 0.07 -9.68
C LEU A 60 1.76 -0.56 -9.14
N HIS A 61 2.91 -0.22 -9.71
CA HIS A 61 4.21 -0.67 -9.18
C HIS A 61 4.30 -0.44 -7.67
N MET A 62 4.64 -1.48 -6.91
CA MET A 62 4.73 -1.40 -5.45
C MET A 62 6.06 -0.76 -5.01
N THR A 63 6.17 0.54 -5.23
CA THR A 63 7.34 1.37 -4.89
C THR A 63 7.09 2.23 -3.65
N ILE A 64 8.12 2.95 -3.20
CA ILE A 64 8.03 3.95 -2.13
C ILE A 64 7.04 5.07 -2.47
N GLN A 65 7.01 5.54 -3.72
CA GLN A 65 6.07 6.59 -4.13
C GLN A 65 4.62 6.09 -4.10
N THR A 66 4.40 4.83 -4.51
CA THR A 66 3.09 4.19 -4.41
C THR A 66 2.70 3.96 -2.95
N ALA A 67 3.63 3.67 -2.05
CA ALA A 67 3.36 3.59 -0.61
C ALA A 67 2.79 4.92 -0.06
N VAL A 68 3.33 6.08 -0.48
CA VAL A 68 2.77 7.40 -0.14
C VAL A 68 1.36 7.58 -0.72
N LEU A 69 1.08 7.09 -1.93
CA LEU A 69 -0.28 7.09 -2.49
C LEU A 69 -1.24 6.22 -1.66
N ILE A 70 -0.85 5.00 -1.32
CA ILE A 70 -1.65 4.05 -0.53
C ILE A 70 -2.02 4.67 0.82
N GLU A 71 -1.05 5.21 1.54
CA GLU A 71 -1.29 5.85 2.84
C GLU A 71 -2.16 7.11 2.69
N THR A 72 -2.04 7.85 1.58
CA THR A 72 -2.97 8.95 1.29
C THR A 72 -4.41 8.46 1.16
N LEU A 73 -4.65 7.39 0.42
CA LEU A 73 -5.98 6.81 0.26
C LEU A 73 -6.56 6.33 1.60
N LYS A 74 -5.73 5.69 2.45
CA LYS A 74 -6.13 5.27 3.80
C LYS A 74 -6.46 6.46 4.70
N ASP A 75 -5.64 7.51 4.70
CA ASP A 75 -5.88 8.72 5.49
C ASP A 75 -7.18 9.44 5.06
N LEU A 76 -7.54 9.31 3.78
CA LEU A 76 -8.81 9.81 3.23
C LEU A 76 -10.01 8.89 3.56
N GLY A 77 -9.80 7.77 4.26
CA GLY A 77 -10.84 6.87 4.76
C GLY A 77 -11.09 5.61 3.93
N ALA A 78 -10.30 5.34 2.90
CA ALA A 78 -10.47 4.15 2.05
C ALA A 78 -9.99 2.86 2.75
N ASP A 79 -10.63 1.75 2.41
CA ASP A 79 -10.14 0.40 2.66
C ASP A 79 -9.35 -0.08 1.43
N VAL A 80 -8.05 -0.35 1.60
CA VAL A 80 -7.09 -0.49 0.50
C VAL A 80 -6.45 -1.87 0.50
N ARG A 81 -6.41 -2.51 -0.68
CA ARG A 81 -5.61 -3.71 -0.97
C ARG A 81 -4.73 -3.45 -2.18
N TRP A 82 -3.52 -4.01 -2.22
CA TRP A 82 -2.57 -3.71 -3.29
C TRP A 82 -1.81 -4.92 -3.80
N ALA A 83 -1.57 -4.93 -5.12
CA ALA A 83 -0.63 -5.80 -5.81
C ALA A 83 0.26 -4.97 -6.75
N SER A 84 1.39 -5.50 -7.19
CA SER A 84 2.21 -4.86 -8.22
C SER A 84 1.65 -5.19 -9.61
N CYS A 85 1.80 -4.29 -10.60
CA CYS A 85 1.50 -4.60 -12.01
C CYS A 85 2.71 -5.09 -12.83
N ASN A 86 3.85 -5.32 -12.17
CA ASN A 86 5.03 -5.85 -12.82
C ASN A 86 5.86 -6.67 -11.82
N ILE A 87 6.27 -7.86 -12.28
CA ILE A 87 7.01 -8.86 -11.50
C ILE A 87 8.38 -8.39 -10.98
N PHE A 88 8.95 -7.31 -11.52
CA PHE A 88 10.27 -6.80 -11.12
C PHE A 88 10.25 -5.40 -10.50
N SER A 89 9.09 -4.72 -10.49
CA SER A 89 9.01 -3.32 -10.08
C SER A 89 8.89 -3.12 -8.57
N THR A 90 8.54 -4.17 -7.82
CA THR A 90 8.35 -4.07 -6.38
C THR A 90 9.65 -3.65 -5.69
N GLN A 91 9.55 -2.68 -4.80
CA GLN A 91 10.57 -2.38 -3.81
C GLN A 91 10.16 -3.08 -2.52
N ASP A 92 10.83 -4.18 -2.16
CA ASP A 92 10.37 -5.07 -1.09
C ASP A 92 10.26 -4.38 0.29
N HIS A 93 11.13 -3.40 0.56
CA HIS A 93 11.06 -2.59 1.78
C HIS A 93 9.80 -1.69 1.79
N ALA A 94 9.37 -1.16 0.64
CA ALA A 94 8.11 -0.41 0.54
C ALA A 94 6.91 -1.33 0.80
N ALA A 95 6.88 -2.51 0.16
CA ALA A 95 5.84 -3.51 0.37
C ALA A 95 5.75 -3.94 1.84
N ALA A 96 6.90 -4.23 2.47
CA ALA A 96 6.98 -4.59 3.88
C ALA A 96 6.49 -3.48 4.82
N ALA A 97 6.82 -2.21 4.54
CA ALA A 97 6.38 -1.07 5.34
C ALA A 97 4.86 -0.87 5.30
N ILE A 98 4.24 -1.07 4.13
CA ILE A 98 2.79 -0.99 3.95
C ILE A 98 2.07 -2.21 4.54
N ALA A 99 2.64 -3.41 4.40
CA ALA A 99 2.12 -4.61 5.06
C ALA A 99 2.16 -4.49 6.59
N LYS A 100 3.28 -4.02 7.16
CA LYS A 100 3.43 -3.79 8.61
C LYS A 100 2.47 -2.73 9.16
N SER A 101 2.03 -1.76 8.34
CA SER A 101 0.99 -0.79 8.73
C SER A 101 -0.44 -1.36 8.68
N GLY A 102 -0.58 -2.66 8.43
CA GLY A 102 -1.85 -3.39 8.40
C GLY A 102 -2.61 -3.27 7.09
N THR A 103 -1.97 -2.80 6.02
CA THR A 103 -2.58 -2.75 4.68
C THR A 103 -2.26 -4.04 3.92
N PRO A 104 -3.25 -4.77 3.41
CA PRO A 104 -2.99 -5.97 2.60
C PRO A 104 -2.20 -5.66 1.32
N VAL A 105 -1.00 -6.22 1.22
CA VAL A 105 -0.11 -6.11 0.06
C VAL A 105 0.33 -7.50 -0.38
N PHE A 106 0.19 -7.78 -1.67
CA PHE A 106 0.57 -9.02 -2.34
C PHE A 106 1.54 -8.65 -3.46
N ALA A 107 2.79 -8.43 -3.06
CA ALA A 107 3.82 -7.96 -3.98
C ALA A 107 5.21 -8.28 -3.42
N SER A 108 6.05 -8.86 -4.27
CA SER A 108 7.47 -9.06 -4.04
C SER A 108 8.24 -8.85 -5.34
N LYS A 109 9.54 -8.57 -5.25
CA LYS A 109 10.39 -8.43 -6.43
C LYS A 109 10.84 -9.81 -6.91
N GLY A 110 10.70 -10.04 -8.22
CA GLY A 110 11.12 -11.30 -8.85
C GLY A 110 10.05 -12.40 -8.81
N GLU A 111 8.78 -12.01 -8.75
CA GLU A 111 7.65 -12.94 -8.86
C GLU A 111 7.72 -13.76 -10.15
N THR A 112 7.28 -15.01 -10.08
CA THR A 112 6.88 -15.77 -11.26
C THR A 112 5.58 -15.22 -11.84
N LEU A 113 5.27 -15.56 -13.10
CA LEU A 113 3.98 -15.18 -13.69
C LEU A 113 2.79 -15.84 -12.98
N GLU A 114 2.97 -17.01 -12.40
CA GLU A 114 1.93 -17.68 -11.61
C GLU A 114 1.66 -16.90 -10.32
N GLU A 115 2.71 -16.57 -9.56
CA GLU A 115 2.58 -15.76 -8.34
C GLU A 115 2.00 -14.36 -8.59
N TYR A 116 2.26 -13.78 -9.76
CA TYR A 116 1.69 -12.49 -10.17
C TYR A 116 0.16 -12.53 -10.36
N TRP A 117 -0.40 -13.69 -10.70
CA TRP A 117 -1.84 -13.86 -10.98
C TRP A 117 -2.65 -14.46 -9.82
N ASP A 118 -1.98 -14.97 -8.77
CA ASP A 118 -2.59 -15.51 -7.53
C ASP A 118 -3.24 -14.41 -6.66
#